data_AF-A0A5D4GT39-F1
#
_entry.id   AF-A0A5D4GT39-F1
#
_cell.length_a   1.000
_cell.length_b   1.000
_cell.length_c   1.000
_cell.angle_alpha   90.00
_cell.angle_beta   90.00
_cell.angle_gamma   90.00
#
_symmetry.space_group_name_H-M   'P 1'
#
loop_
_entity.id
_entity.type
_entity.pdbx_description
1 polymer ?
#
loop_
_entity_poly.entity_id
_entity_poly.type
_entity_poly.pdbx_seq_one_letter_code
_entity_poly.pdbx_strand_id
1 'polypeptide(L)'
;MGDYDAAGLLLQVFPTAKIMRICALSVRRCPSMSAKTAMLLYLALATPALAEEPTVALWGWGGESCGRWLEIRQGRATMPRANEAMTQWVLGYLTAYNTFVSRTGDVFARTDAAAINVLVDRECSSEPQQLIAPAVATVIRLQEHREDGGSDE
;
A
#
# COMPACT_ATOMS: atom_id res chain seq x y z
N MET A 1 32.60 -17.35 13.23
CA MET A 1 32.51 -18.82 13.23
C MET A 1 31.06 -19.18 13.41
N GLY A 2 30.41 -19.51 12.29
CA GLY A 2 28.96 -19.58 12.13
C GLY A 2 28.61 -19.28 10.68
N ASP A 3 29.19 -20.06 9.77
CA ASP A 3 28.86 -20.06 8.35
C ASP A 3 27.43 -20.60 8.19
N TYR A 4 26.56 -19.80 7.58
CA TYR A 4 25.31 -20.28 7.00
C TYR A 4 25.35 -19.98 5.51
N ASP A 5 26.02 -20.89 4.82
CA ASP A 5 25.87 -21.12 3.39
C ASP A 5 24.58 -21.94 3.21
N ALA A 6 23.54 -21.30 2.69
CA ALA A 6 22.33 -21.96 2.20
C ALA A 6 21.81 -21.22 0.97
N ALA A 7 22.67 -21.18 -0.05
CA ALA A 7 22.22 -21.17 -1.43
C ALA A 7 21.30 -22.38 -1.65
N GLY A 8 20.03 -22.12 -1.95
CA GLY A 8 19.10 -23.16 -2.36
C GLY A 8 17.72 -23.05 -1.75
N LEU A 9 16.93 -22.06 -2.19
CA LEU A 9 15.52 -22.30 -2.41
C LEU A 9 15.00 -21.41 -3.55
N LEU A 10 15.24 -21.90 -4.77
CA LEU A 10 14.25 -22.01 -5.85
C LEU A 10 13.13 -20.97 -5.78
N LEU A 11 13.25 -19.85 -6.48
CA LEU A 11 12.68 -19.73 -7.84
C LEU A 11 11.35 -20.48 -8.00
N GLN A 12 10.31 -20.05 -7.29
CA GLN A 12 8.93 -20.25 -7.73
C GLN A 12 8.63 -19.19 -8.78
N VAL A 13 9.16 -19.45 -9.97
CA VAL A 13 8.81 -18.78 -11.22
C VAL A 13 7.32 -19.02 -11.45
N PHE A 14 6.50 -17.99 -11.26
CA PHE A 14 5.15 -17.98 -11.80
C PHE A 14 5.21 -18.19 -13.32
N PRO A 15 4.56 -19.23 -13.87
CA PRO A 15 4.60 -19.49 -15.30
C PRO A 15 3.52 -18.65 -15.98
N THR A 16 3.74 -17.35 -16.16
CA THR A 16 2.81 -16.47 -16.90
C THR A 16 3.43 -15.95 -18.19
N ALA A 17 3.99 -16.84 -19.02
CA ALA A 17 4.46 -16.45 -20.35
C ALA A 17 4.25 -17.51 -21.45
N LYS A 18 3.33 -18.47 -21.25
CA LYS A 18 3.00 -19.49 -22.27
C LYS A 18 1.51 -19.78 -22.46
N ILE A 19 0.62 -18.81 -22.20
CA ILE A 19 -0.78 -18.87 -22.66
C ILE A 19 -1.09 -17.63 -23.50
N MET A 20 -0.33 -17.41 -24.58
CA MET A 20 -0.74 -16.45 -25.62
C MET A 20 -0.21 -16.83 -27.00
N ARG A 21 -0.44 -18.09 -27.40
CA ARG A 21 -0.24 -18.55 -28.79
C ARG A 21 -1.34 -19.48 -29.31
N ILE A 22 -2.54 -19.45 -28.73
CA ILE A 22 -3.63 -20.35 -29.16
C ILE A 22 -4.71 -19.69 -30.03
N CYS A 23 -4.79 -18.35 -30.16
CA CYS A 23 -5.89 -17.73 -30.94
C CYS A 23 -5.46 -16.82 -32.09
N ALA A 24 -4.29 -17.02 -32.72
CA ALA A 24 -3.90 -16.22 -33.89
C ALA A 24 -4.16 -16.90 -35.26
N LEU A 25 -4.65 -18.15 -35.31
CA LEU A 25 -4.83 -18.86 -36.60
C LEU A 25 -6.19 -19.53 -36.85
N SER A 26 -7.21 -19.31 -36.00
CA SER A 26 -8.55 -19.91 -36.22
C SER A 26 -9.65 -18.87 -36.46
N VAL A 27 -9.34 -17.74 -37.11
CA VAL A 27 -10.35 -16.77 -37.62
C VAL A 27 -10.91 -17.21 -38.99
N ARG A 28 -10.77 -18.48 -39.38
CA ARG A 28 -11.35 -18.97 -40.63
C ARG A 28 -12.44 -20.00 -40.35
N ARG A 29 -13.68 -19.48 -40.40
CA ARG A 29 -14.98 -20.16 -40.52
C ARG A 29 -15.57 -20.74 -39.22
N CYS A 30 -16.08 -19.85 -38.35
CA CYS A 30 -17.32 -20.18 -37.64
C CYS A 30 -18.51 -19.82 -38.55
N PRO A 31 -19.47 -20.74 -38.77
CA PRO A 31 -20.66 -20.49 -39.58
C PRO A 31 -21.45 -19.32 -38.99
N SER A 32 -22.08 -18.54 -39.87
CA SER A 32 -22.83 -17.29 -39.63
C SER A 32 -23.45 -17.16 -38.23
N MET A 33 -22.68 -16.67 -37.26
CA MET A 33 -23.27 -16.12 -36.04
C MET A 33 -23.86 -14.77 -36.42
N SER A 34 -25.18 -14.65 -36.27
CA SER A 34 -25.92 -13.41 -36.45
C SER A 34 -25.26 -12.29 -35.64
N ALA A 35 -25.11 -11.10 -36.24
CA ALA A 35 -24.51 -9.93 -35.58
C ALA A 35 -25.17 -9.60 -34.22
N LYS A 36 -26.44 -9.99 -34.04
CA LYS A 36 -27.18 -9.84 -32.77
C LYS A 36 -26.59 -10.68 -31.64
N THR A 37 -26.13 -11.89 -31.94
CA THR A 37 -25.56 -12.81 -30.94
C THR A 37 -24.16 -12.35 -30.49
N ALA A 38 -23.38 -11.75 -31.40
CA ALA A 38 -22.08 -11.15 -31.06
C ALA A 38 -22.23 -9.92 -30.15
N MET A 39 -23.25 -9.09 -30.36
CA MET A 39 -23.52 -7.90 -29.55
C MET A 39 -23.95 -8.24 -28.12
N LEU A 40 -24.78 -9.28 -27.93
CA LEU A 40 -25.18 -9.75 -26.60
C LEU A 40 -24.00 -10.32 -25.80
N LEU A 41 -23.06 -10.99 -26.47
CA LEU A 41 -21.86 -11.53 -25.81
C LEU A 41 -20.90 -10.41 -25.35
N TYR A 42 -20.80 -9.32 -26.13
CA TYR A 42 -19.98 -8.16 -25.77
C TYR A 42 -20.57 -7.39 -24.57
N LEU A 43 -21.90 -7.27 -24.48
CA LEU A 43 -22.55 -6.65 -23.33
C LEU A 43 -22.39 -7.46 -22.03
N ALA A 44 -22.36 -8.79 -22.12
CA ALA A 44 -22.18 -9.66 -20.97
C ALA A 44 -20.75 -9.64 -20.39
N LEU A 45 -19.75 -9.27 -21.19
CA LEU A 45 -18.34 -9.17 -20.77
C LEU A 45 -17.96 -7.76 -20.26
N ALA A 46 -18.84 -6.77 -20.41
CA ALA A 46 -18.60 -5.38 -20.00
C ALA A 46 -19.05 -5.09 -18.55
N THR A 47 -19.21 -6.12 -17.70
CA THR A 47 -19.41 -5.89 -16.27
C THR A 47 -18.13 -5.30 -15.70
N PRO A 48 -18.13 -4.07 -15.16
CA PRO A 48 -16.97 -3.57 -14.44
C PRO A 48 -16.69 -4.54 -13.29
N ALA A 49 -15.50 -5.12 -13.27
CA ALA A 49 -15.02 -5.79 -12.08
C ALA A 49 -14.89 -4.69 -11.01
N LEU A 50 -15.87 -4.63 -10.10
CA LEU A 50 -15.71 -3.87 -8.87
C LEU A 50 -14.56 -4.55 -8.13
N ALA A 51 -13.39 -3.92 -8.19
CA ALA A 51 -12.28 -4.32 -7.34
C ALA A 51 -12.73 -4.03 -5.90
N GLU A 52 -13.18 -5.07 -5.21
CA GLU A 52 -13.46 -5.00 -3.78
C GLU A 52 -12.13 -4.70 -3.10
N GLU A 53 -12.04 -3.52 -2.49
CA GLU A 53 -10.86 -3.14 -1.75
C GLU A 53 -10.73 -4.11 -0.57
N PRO A 54 -9.58 -4.79 -0.41
CA PRO A 54 -9.41 -5.75 0.66
C PRO A 54 -9.65 -5.07 2.00
N THR A 55 -10.58 -5.60 2.78
CA THR A 55 -10.88 -5.09 4.11
C THR A 55 -9.74 -5.46 5.05
N VAL A 56 -8.79 -4.55 5.22
CA VAL A 56 -7.67 -4.73 6.15
C VAL A 56 -8.16 -4.41 7.55
N ALA A 57 -8.14 -5.40 8.44
CA ALA A 57 -8.38 -5.18 9.86
C ALA A 57 -7.25 -4.33 10.45
N LEU A 58 -7.58 -3.14 10.94
CA LEU A 58 -6.64 -2.26 11.62
C LEU A 58 -6.69 -2.53 13.13
N TRP A 59 -5.51 -2.82 13.71
CA TRP A 59 -5.38 -3.10 15.13
C TRP A 59 -4.54 -2.03 15.84
N GLY A 60 -4.92 -1.72 17.07
CA GLY A 60 -4.25 -0.70 17.89
C GLY A 60 -4.51 0.72 17.40
N TRP A 61 -3.53 1.61 17.58
CA TRP A 61 -3.69 3.04 17.35
C TRP A 61 -3.92 3.42 15.88
N GLY A 62 -3.59 2.55 14.92
CA GLY A 62 -3.83 2.82 13.50
C GLY A 62 -5.30 2.95 13.11
N GLY A 63 -6.20 2.38 13.92
CA GLY A 63 -7.65 2.47 13.75
C GLY A 63 -8.29 3.69 14.43
N GLU A 64 -7.50 4.51 15.12
CA GLU A 64 -7.98 5.79 15.67
C GLU A 64 -8.03 6.87 14.58
N SER A 65 -8.85 7.89 14.80
CA SER A 65 -8.97 9.00 13.86
C SER A 65 -7.78 9.98 13.96
N CYS A 66 -7.52 10.67 12.86
CA CYS A 66 -6.57 11.76 12.78
C CYS A 66 -6.95 12.94 13.71
N GLY A 67 -8.24 13.20 13.93
CA GLY A 67 -8.70 14.15 14.94
C GLY A 67 -8.24 13.76 16.34
N ARG A 68 -8.34 12.46 16.69
CA ARG A 68 -7.87 11.94 17.97
C ARG A 68 -6.35 12.03 18.10
N TRP A 69 -5.61 11.74 17.03
CA TRP A 69 -4.17 11.98 16.95
C TRP A 69 -3.84 13.44 17.30
N LEU A 70 -4.47 14.41 16.63
CA LEU A 70 -4.21 15.84 16.87
C LEU A 70 -4.53 16.28 18.31
N GLU A 71 -5.62 15.78 18.90
CA GLU A 71 -5.93 16.04 20.31
C GLU A 71 -4.83 15.55 21.26
N ILE A 72 -4.35 14.32 21.04
CA ILE A 72 -3.27 13.71 21.82
C ILE A 72 -1.97 14.52 21.68
N ARG A 73 -1.63 14.90 20.44
CA ARG A 73 -0.45 15.69 20.11
C ARG A 73 -0.48 17.09 20.71
N GLN A 74 -1.67 17.66 20.90
CA GLN A 74 -1.89 18.95 21.56
C GLN A 74 -1.97 18.85 23.10
N GLY A 75 -1.72 17.66 23.67
CA GLY A 75 -1.79 17.45 25.12
C GLY A 75 -3.22 17.51 25.70
N ARG A 76 -4.24 17.39 24.85
CA ARG A 76 -5.66 17.42 25.27
C ARG A 76 -6.20 16.05 25.67
N ALA A 77 -5.40 15.00 25.52
CA ALA A 77 -5.80 13.66 25.89
C ALA A 77 -5.72 13.42 27.39
N THR A 78 -6.73 12.72 27.91
CA THR A 78 -6.83 12.32 29.32
C THR A 78 -6.03 11.06 29.65
N MET A 79 -5.64 10.27 28.65
CA MET A 79 -4.90 9.03 28.83
C MET A 79 -3.40 9.32 28.99
N PRO A 80 -2.77 8.91 30.12
CA PRO A 80 -1.34 9.04 30.30
C PRO A 80 -0.58 8.29 29.22
N ARG A 81 0.50 8.89 28.71
CA ARG A 81 1.40 8.30 27.70
C ARG A 81 0.76 7.97 26.35
N ALA A 82 -0.41 8.52 26.03
CA ALA A 82 -1.08 8.26 24.75
C ALA A 82 -0.23 8.72 23.55
N ASN A 83 0.48 9.83 23.69
CA ASN A 83 1.36 10.36 22.64
C ASN A 83 2.53 9.40 22.35
N GLU A 84 3.16 8.87 23.40
CA GLU A 84 4.22 7.88 23.28
C GLU A 84 3.69 6.58 22.67
N ALA A 85 2.54 6.09 23.12
CA ALA A 85 1.94 4.86 22.60
C ALA A 85 1.57 4.97 21.11
N MET A 86 0.99 6.10 20.70
CA MET A 86 0.71 6.39 19.29
C MET A 86 2.00 6.52 18.47
N THR A 87 3.00 7.24 18.98
CA THR A 87 4.30 7.37 18.31
C THR A 87 4.95 6.00 18.10
N GLN A 88 4.95 5.14 19.12
CA GLN A 88 5.49 3.79 19.00
C GLN A 88 4.72 2.95 17.98
N TRP A 89 3.40 3.10 17.89
CA TRP A 89 2.60 2.44 16.86
C TRP A 89 3.00 2.90 15.45
N VAL A 90 3.17 4.22 15.24
CA VAL A 90 3.63 4.77 13.94
C VAL A 90 5.02 4.24 13.58
N LEU A 91 5.97 4.27 14.50
CA LEU A 91 7.32 3.76 14.25
C LEU A 91 7.33 2.25 13.97
N GLY A 92 6.48 1.48 14.65
CA GLY A 92 6.28 0.05 14.37
C GLY A 92 5.72 -0.20 12.98
N TYR A 93 4.73 0.60 12.55
CA TYR A 93 4.17 0.55 11.20
C TYR A 93 5.25 0.83 10.14
N LEU A 94 6.05 1.88 10.32
CA LEU A 94 7.15 2.22 9.42
C LEU A 94 8.22 1.13 9.38
N THR A 95 8.57 0.55 10.53
CA THR A 95 9.51 -0.58 10.59
C THR A 95 8.99 -1.77 9.79
N ALA A 96 7.71 -2.12 9.93
CA ALA A 96 7.09 -3.19 9.16
C ALA A 96 7.07 -2.87 7.65
N TYR A 97 6.75 -1.64 7.27
CA TYR A 97 6.79 -1.20 5.88
C TYR A 97 8.20 -1.35 5.29
N ASN A 98 9.22 -0.83 5.99
CA ASN A 98 10.62 -0.92 5.57
C ASN A 98 11.10 -2.38 5.45
N THR A 99 10.60 -3.26 6.30
CA THR A 99 11.02 -4.67 6.33
C THR A 99 10.35 -5.50 5.23
N PHE A 100 9.07 -5.27 4.96
CA PHE A 100 8.25 -6.19 4.15
C PHE A 100 7.74 -5.62 2.83
N VAL A 101 7.72 -4.29 2.68
CA VAL A 101 7.07 -3.61 1.55
C VAL A 101 8.04 -2.76 0.75
N SER A 102 8.87 -1.96 1.43
CA SER A 102 9.82 -1.06 0.80
C SER A 102 10.81 -1.82 -0.08
N ARG A 103 11.07 -1.28 -1.28
CA ARG A 103 12.09 -1.81 -2.20
C ARG A 103 13.45 -1.14 -2.01
N THR A 104 13.46 0.07 -1.47
CA THR A 104 14.65 0.92 -1.31
C THR A 104 15.24 0.84 0.10
N GLY A 105 14.54 0.18 1.03
CA GLY A 105 14.96 0.03 2.42
C GLY A 105 14.25 1.03 3.33
N ASP A 106 15.00 1.82 4.08
CA ASP A 106 14.44 2.77 5.04
C ASP A 106 13.96 4.06 4.37
N VAL A 107 12.65 4.17 4.16
CA VAL A 107 12.01 5.35 3.54
C VAL A 107 12.16 6.64 4.37
N PHE A 108 12.59 6.55 5.64
CA PHE A 108 12.83 7.69 6.52
C PHE A 108 14.28 7.74 7.04
N ALA A 109 15.27 7.20 6.31
CA ALA A 109 16.66 7.04 6.78
C ALA A 109 17.33 8.30 7.39
N ARG A 110 16.89 9.50 7.00
CA ARG A 110 17.40 10.80 7.50
C ARG A 110 16.38 11.61 8.32
N THR A 111 15.27 11.00 8.73
CA THR A 111 14.17 11.67 9.43
C THR A 111 13.99 11.05 10.81
N ASP A 112 14.10 11.86 11.86
CA ASP A 112 13.84 11.38 13.21
C ASP A 112 12.34 11.20 13.51
N ALA A 113 12.03 10.50 14.61
CA ALA A 113 10.66 10.22 15.02
C ALA A 113 9.82 11.48 15.24
N ALA A 114 10.42 12.58 15.71
CA ALA A 114 9.70 13.82 15.95
C ALA A 114 9.31 14.47 14.62
N ALA A 115 10.21 14.49 13.64
CA ALA A 115 9.96 14.97 12.29
C ALA A 115 8.92 14.10 11.56
N ILE A 116 8.97 12.77 11.71
CA ILE A 116 7.94 11.85 11.21
C ILE A 116 6.57 12.22 11.78
N ASN A 117 6.47 12.40 13.10
CA ASN A 117 5.22 12.79 13.74
C ASN A 117 4.69 14.12 13.21
N VAL A 118 5.56 15.09 12.88
CA VAL A 118 5.14 16.37 12.26
C VAL A 118 4.59 16.15 10.85
N LEU A 119 5.12 15.21 10.08
CA LEU A 119 4.55 14.85 8.76
C LEU A 119 3.16 14.24 8.93
N VAL A 120 2.98 13.36 9.91
CA VAL A 120 1.66 12.79 10.24
C VAL A 120 0.72 13.87 10.78
N ASP A 121 1.20 14.80 11.63
CA ASP A 121 0.42 15.95 12.11
C ASP A 121 -0.12 16.77 10.93
N ARG A 122 0.70 17.00 9.90
CA ARG A 122 0.29 17.72 8.68
C ARG A 122 -0.78 16.97 7.92
N GLU A 123 -0.58 15.68 7.64
CA GLU A 123 -1.54 14.84 6.91
C GLU A 123 -2.87 14.74 7.65
N CYS A 124 -2.83 14.51 8.95
CA CYS A 124 -4.02 14.44 9.78
C CYS A 124 -4.76 15.78 9.90
N SER A 125 -4.07 16.91 9.73
CA SER A 125 -4.70 18.23 9.74
C SER A 125 -5.55 18.49 8.50
N SER A 126 -5.23 17.88 7.35
CA SER A 126 -6.05 18.00 6.14
C SER A 126 -7.32 17.17 6.17
N GLU A 127 -7.31 16.01 6.83
CA GLU A 127 -8.47 15.12 6.89
C GLU A 127 -8.67 14.50 8.30
N PRO A 128 -9.21 15.25 9.28
CA PRO A 128 -9.33 14.78 10.66
C PRO A 128 -10.21 13.53 10.86
N GLN A 129 -11.08 13.20 9.90
CA GLN A 129 -11.93 12.00 9.96
C GLN A 129 -11.23 10.73 9.44
N GLN A 130 -10.11 10.88 8.72
CA GLN A 130 -9.31 9.75 8.25
C GLN A 130 -8.73 8.98 9.45
N LEU A 131 -8.52 7.67 9.27
CA LEU A 131 -7.79 6.86 10.23
C LEU A 131 -6.28 7.13 10.15
N ILE A 132 -5.56 6.88 11.23
CA ILE A 132 -4.11 7.13 11.30
C ILE A 132 -3.34 6.22 10.33
N ALA A 133 -3.70 4.95 10.18
CA ALA A 133 -2.94 4.04 9.31
C ALA A 133 -2.91 4.50 7.83
N PRO A 134 -4.04 4.85 7.19
CA PRO A 134 -4.04 5.47 5.86
C PRO A 134 -3.28 6.79 5.76
N ALA A 135 -3.32 7.63 6.82
CA ALA A 135 -2.54 8.88 6.85
C ALA A 135 -1.03 8.59 6.81
N VAL A 136 -0.55 7.65 7.63
CA VAL A 136 0.86 7.20 7.62
C VAL A 136 1.25 6.62 6.25
N ALA A 137 0.38 5.82 5.63
CA ALA A 137 0.61 5.29 4.28
C ALA A 137 0.73 6.40 3.22
N THR A 138 -0.01 7.50 3.37
CA THR A 138 0.12 8.67 2.50
C THR A 138 1.45 9.40 2.74
N VAL A 139 1.85 9.57 3.99
CA VAL A 139 3.15 10.16 4.35
C VAL A 139 4.32 9.35 3.77
N ILE A 140 4.25 8.00 3.80
CA ILE A 140 5.24 7.13 3.15
C ILE A 140 5.31 7.41 1.64
N ARG A 141 4.18 7.38 0.94
CA ARG A 141 4.14 7.62 -0.52
C ARG A 141 4.70 9.00 -0.90
N LEU A 142 4.38 10.03 -0.11
CA LEU A 142 4.93 11.36 -0.31
C LEU A 142 6.45 11.41 -0.10
N GLN A 143 6.98 10.59 0.79
CA GLN A 143 8.39 10.52 1.09
C GLN A 143 9.17 9.78 -0.01
N GLU A 144 8.67 8.64 -0.49
CA GLU A 144 9.29 7.91 -1.61
C GLU A 144 9.47 8.80 -2.84
N HIS A 145 8.45 9.60 -3.19
CA HIS A 145 8.54 10.53 -4.31
C HIS A 145 9.59 11.65 -4.14
N ARG A 146 9.97 11.98 -2.89
CA ARG A 146 11.02 12.98 -2.65
C ARG A 146 12.42 12.42 -2.86
N GLU A 147 12.61 11.12 -2.64
CA GLU A 147 13.91 10.49 -2.80
C GLU A 147 14.28 10.32 -4.29
N ASP A 148 13.30 10.01 -5.15
CA ASP A 148 13.50 9.88 -6.59
C ASP A 148 13.97 11.19 -7.25
N GLY A 149 13.46 12.34 -6.78
CA GLY A 149 13.79 13.65 -7.34
C GLY A 149 15.10 14.28 -6.83
N GLY A 150 15.80 13.63 -5.90
CA GLY A 150 17.00 14.17 -5.25
C GLY A 150 18.33 13.58 -5.74
N SER A 151 18.33 12.86 -6.87
CA SER A 151 19.51 12.12 -7.37
C SER A 151 20.32 12.82 -8.47
N ASP A 152 19.98 14.08 -8.80
CA ASP A 152 20.58 14.84 -9.92
C ASP A 152 21.60 15.93 -9.50
N GLU A 153 22.15 15.88 -8.28
CA GLU A 153 23.17 16.87 -7.81
C GLU A 153 24.56 16.26 -7.55
#